data_AF-A0A1Y3BJI0-F1
#
_entry.id   AF-A0A1Y3BJI0-F1
#
_cell.length_a   1.000
_cell.length_b   1.000
_cell.length_c   1.000
_cell.angle_alpha   90.00
_cell.angle_beta   90.00
_cell.angle_gamma   90.00
#
_symmetry.space_group_name_H-M   'P 1'
#
loop_
_entity.id
_entity.type
_entity.pdbx_description
1 polymer ?
#
loop_
_entity_poly.entity_id
_entity_poly.type
_entity_poly.pdbx_seq_one_letter_code
_entity_poly.pdbx_strand_id
1 'polypeptide(L)'
;ENRNDWNVELLRKVFAELSTETPNDLIAKELWCSSTNSFDHWNLTQNFITSNAIMSVIGYILGLGDRHLDNILLDLTTGEVIHIDYNICFEKGRTLRVPEMVLCRLTQNIVNTFGVTGVNGTFRISCENVLKILRKGKETLLTLLEAFVYDPLIDWTPEHEEGFTGAIYGGAKIAQLASE
;
A
#
# COMPACT_ATOMS: atom_id res chain seq x y z
N GLU A 1 19.70 -21.15 3.63
CA GLU A 1 18.38 -21.57 4.15
C GLU A 1 17.30 -20.88 3.34
N ASN A 2 16.25 -21.60 2.93
CA ASN A 2 15.19 -21.06 2.09
C ASN A 2 14.11 -20.40 2.97
N ARG A 3 13.74 -19.15 2.65
CA ARG A 3 12.77 -18.36 3.43
C ARG A 3 11.36 -18.99 3.40
N ASN A 4 11.07 -19.77 2.36
CA ASN A 4 9.78 -20.46 2.22
C ASN A 4 9.56 -21.54 3.29
N ASP A 5 10.62 -21.99 3.95
CA ASP A 5 10.56 -23.06 4.96
C ASP A 5 10.52 -22.51 6.40
N TRP A 6 10.39 -21.19 6.56
CA TRP A 6 10.37 -20.56 7.88
C TRP A 6 9.11 -20.90 8.68
N ASN A 7 9.29 -21.10 9.99
CA ASN A 7 8.18 -21.40 10.90
C ASN A 7 7.26 -20.18 11.05
N VAL A 8 6.04 -20.30 10.52
CA VAL A 8 5.03 -19.24 10.55
C VAL A 8 4.66 -18.82 11.97
N GLU A 9 4.64 -19.74 12.92
CA GLU A 9 4.31 -19.44 14.31
C GLU A 9 5.38 -18.57 14.97
N LEU A 10 6.65 -18.85 14.67
CA LEU A 10 7.76 -18.01 15.11
C LEU A 10 7.68 -16.61 14.49
N LEU A 11 7.35 -16.51 13.20
CA LEU A 11 7.19 -15.22 12.53
C LEU A 11 6.06 -14.38 13.12
N ARG A 12 4.91 -15.00 13.43
CA ARG A 12 3.80 -14.33 14.12
C ARG A 12 4.21 -13.86 15.51
N LYS A 13 4.95 -14.69 16.25
CA LYS A 13 5.45 -14.33 17.58
C LYS A 13 6.38 -13.12 17.52
N VAL A 14 7.38 -13.14 16.64
CA VAL A 14 8.31 -12.02 16.43
C VAL A 14 7.55 -10.76 16.02
N PHE A 15 6.59 -10.87 15.10
CA PHE A 15 5.76 -9.74 14.69
C PHE A 15 4.96 -9.15 15.87
N ALA A 16 4.37 -10.00 16.72
CA ALA A 16 3.61 -9.55 17.88
C ALA A 16 4.49 -8.86 18.93
N GLU A 17 5.69 -9.38 19.18
CA GLU A 17 6.67 -8.78 20.09
C GLU A 17 7.05 -7.37 19.62
N LEU A 18 7.44 -7.23 18.34
CA LEU A 18 7.80 -5.94 17.74
C LEU A 18 6.63 -4.94 17.71
N SER A 19 5.42 -5.43 17.44
CA SER A 19 4.20 -4.61 17.43
C SER A 19 3.89 -4.05 18.82
N THR A 20 4.20 -4.82 19.87
CA THR A 20 3.98 -4.41 21.27
C THR A 20 5.02 -3.41 21.74
N GLU A 21 6.27 -3.54 21.28
CA GLU A 21 7.35 -2.59 21.60
C GLU A 21 7.14 -1.23 20.95
N THR A 22 6.53 -1.20 19.76
CA THR A 22 6.32 0.03 19.00
C THR A 22 5.04 0.75 19.43
N PRO A 23 5.08 2.07 19.71
CA PRO A 23 3.86 2.85 19.95
C PRO A 23 2.89 2.76 18.76
N ASN A 24 1.60 2.72 19.05
CA ASN A 24 0.55 2.62 18.03
C ASN A 24 -0.12 3.97 17.73
N ASP A 25 0.34 5.06 18.33
CA ASP A 25 -0.28 6.39 18.25
C ASP A 25 0.62 7.43 17.58
N LEU A 26 1.65 7.00 16.83
CA LEU A 26 2.63 7.90 16.21
C LEU A 26 1.95 8.89 15.24
N ILE A 27 1.14 8.38 14.32
CA ILE A 27 0.45 9.21 13.32
C ILE A 27 -0.62 10.08 13.99
N ALA A 28 -1.40 9.50 14.89
CA ALA A 28 -2.45 10.22 15.63
C ALA A 28 -1.88 11.39 16.46
N LYS A 29 -0.73 11.17 17.12
CA LYS A 29 0.00 12.22 17.85
C LYS A 29 0.54 13.28 16.92
N GLU A 30 1.11 12.91 15.78
CA GLU A 30 1.65 13.88 14.84
C GLU A 30 0.55 14.80 14.28
N LEU A 31 -0.59 14.24 13.89
CA LEU A 31 -1.77 15.03 13.47
C LEU A 31 -2.30 15.93 14.59
N TRP A 32 -2.22 15.49 15.85
CA TRP A 32 -2.57 16.34 16.99
C TRP A 32 -1.57 17.49 17.16
N CYS A 33 -0.28 17.20 17.13
CA CYS A 33 0.79 18.18 17.29
C CYS A 33 0.84 19.20 16.14
N SER A 34 0.44 18.82 14.93
CA SER A 34 0.34 19.74 13.77
C SER A 34 -0.91 20.63 13.80
N SER A 35 -1.90 20.31 14.63
CA SER A 35 -3.16 21.05 14.71
C SER A 35 -3.08 22.29 15.59
N THR A 36 -3.71 23.39 15.18
CA THR A 36 -3.74 24.62 16.01
C THR A 36 -4.82 24.57 17.09
N ASN A 37 -5.92 23.86 16.82
CA ASN A 37 -7.08 23.76 17.70
C ASN A 37 -7.82 22.42 17.46
N SER A 38 -8.81 22.11 18.31
CA SER A 38 -9.53 20.83 18.24
C SER A 38 -10.38 20.65 16.98
N PHE A 39 -10.87 21.75 16.39
CA PHE A 39 -11.63 21.69 15.15
C PHE A 39 -10.72 21.34 13.97
N ASP A 40 -9.53 21.94 13.91
CA ASP A 40 -8.51 21.59 12.90
C ASP A 40 -8.11 20.13 13.04
N HIS A 41 -7.83 19.66 14.26
CA HIS A 41 -7.49 18.26 14.51
C HIS A 41 -8.58 17.30 14.04
N TRP A 42 -9.83 17.62 14.31
CA TRP A 42 -10.96 16.83 13.84
C TRP A 42 -10.99 16.77 12.31
N ASN A 43 -10.82 17.91 11.63
CA ASN A 43 -10.82 17.97 10.17
C ASN A 43 -9.65 17.20 9.56
N LEU A 44 -8.42 17.38 10.06
CA LEU A 44 -7.24 16.64 9.60
C LEU A 44 -7.45 15.13 9.76
N THR A 45 -8.01 14.70 10.90
CA THR A 45 -8.28 13.29 11.16
C THR A 45 -9.34 12.73 10.22
N GLN A 46 -10.43 13.47 9.97
CA GLN A 46 -11.46 13.04 9.00
C GLN A 46 -10.91 12.98 7.56
N ASN A 47 -10.07 13.94 7.17
CA ASN A 47 -9.41 13.95 5.86
C ASN A 47 -8.47 12.76 5.71
N PHE A 48 -7.67 12.46 6.74
CA PHE A 48 -6.81 11.28 6.78
C PHE A 48 -7.58 9.98 6.58
N ILE A 49 -8.66 9.79 7.35
CA ILE A 49 -9.49 8.58 7.24
C ILE A 49 -10.10 8.45 5.84
N THR A 50 -10.63 9.54 5.30
CA THR A 50 -11.31 9.55 4.00
C THR A 50 -10.32 9.34 2.85
N SER A 51 -9.20 10.07 2.86
CA SER A 51 -8.13 9.96 1.86
C SER A 51 -7.52 8.56 1.86
N ASN A 52 -7.21 8.01 3.05
CA ASN A 52 -6.71 6.64 3.16
C ASN A 52 -7.72 5.60 2.66
N ALA A 53 -9.02 5.78 2.91
CA ALA A 53 -10.08 4.91 2.40
C ALA A 53 -10.15 4.93 0.86
N ILE A 54 -10.12 6.13 0.27
CA ILE A 54 -10.11 6.30 -1.19
C ILE A 54 -8.88 5.61 -1.80
N MET A 55 -7.69 5.92 -1.29
CA MET A 55 -6.44 5.35 -1.81
C MET A 55 -6.35 3.83 -1.62
N SER A 56 -6.90 3.29 -0.53
CA SER A 56 -6.99 1.84 -0.31
C SER A 56 -7.89 1.15 -1.33
N VAL A 57 -9.06 1.72 -1.64
CA VAL A 57 -9.98 1.14 -2.64
C VAL A 57 -9.42 1.24 -4.06
N ILE A 58 -8.86 2.39 -4.42
CA ILE A 58 -8.21 2.58 -5.73
C ILE A 58 -7.01 1.64 -5.86
N GLY A 59 -6.18 1.54 -4.82
CA GLY A 59 -5.04 0.64 -4.79
C GLY A 59 -5.43 -0.82 -4.96
N TYR A 60 -6.51 -1.25 -4.31
CA TYR A 60 -7.06 -2.58 -4.50
C TYR A 60 -7.54 -2.84 -5.94
N ILE A 61 -8.28 -1.90 -6.55
CA ILE A 61 -8.80 -2.07 -7.92
C ILE A 61 -7.67 -2.12 -8.95
N LEU A 62 -6.62 -1.31 -8.77
CA LEU A 62 -5.46 -1.30 -9.65
C LEU A 62 -4.48 -2.45 -9.36
N GLY A 63 -4.61 -3.14 -8.23
CA GLY A 63 -3.64 -4.14 -7.78
C GLY A 63 -2.27 -3.53 -7.46
N LEU A 64 -2.25 -2.40 -6.76
CA LEU A 64 -1.00 -1.76 -6.32
C LEU A 64 -0.31 -2.59 -5.25
N GLY A 65 0.99 -2.82 -5.43
CA GLY A 65 1.89 -3.40 -4.44
C GLY A 65 3.00 -2.44 -4.03
N ASP A 66 3.96 -2.91 -3.24
CA ASP A 66 5.11 -2.16 -2.75
C ASP A 66 4.75 -0.93 -1.92
N ARG A 67 3.74 -1.08 -1.06
CA ARG A 67 3.24 -0.01 -0.19
C ARG A 67 4.05 0.06 1.11
N HIS A 68 5.36 0.25 1.01
CA HIS A 68 6.23 0.56 2.15
C HIS A 68 6.10 2.02 2.58
N LEU A 69 6.74 2.39 3.70
CA LEU A 69 6.53 3.69 4.34
C LEU A 69 7.05 4.87 3.51
N ASP A 70 8.02 4.66 2.60
CA ASP A 70 8.52 5.74 1.74
C ASP A 70 7.58 6.03 0.56
N ASN A 71 6.72 5.07 0.21
CA ASN A 71 5.74 5.20 -0.89
C ASN A 71 4.36 5.70 -0.42
N ILE A 72 4.19 5.97 0.88
CA ILE A 72 2.96 6.52 1.45
C ILE A 72 3.31 7.79 2.21
N LEU A 73 2.95 8.93 1.63
CA LEU A 73 3.20 10.24 2.20
C LEU A 73 1.94 10.76 2.88
N LEU A 74 2.12 11.53 3.95
CA LEU A 74 1.07 12.23 4.68
C LEU A 74 1.37 13.73 4.66
N ASP A 75 0.43 14.53 4.17
CA ASP A 75 0.49 15.98 4.33
C ASP A 75 -0.12 16.36 5.69
N LEU A 76 0.71 16.85 6.60
CA LEU A 76 0.30 17.26 7.95
C LEU A 76 -0.54 18.55 7.98
N THR A 77 -0.61 19.28 6.86
CA THR A 77 -1.37 20.52 6.71
C THR A 77 -2.83 20.24 6.34
N THR A 78 -3.08 19.21 5.54
CA THR A 78 -4.41 18.86 5.03
C THR A 78 -4.95 17.55 5.61
N GLY A 79 -4.07 16.68 6.10
CA GLY A 79 -4.38 15.32 6.53
C GLY A 79 -4.49 14.33 5.36
N GLU A 80 -4.18 14.73 4.13
CA GLU A 80 -4.32 13.86 2.96
C GLU A 80 -3.17 12.85 2.84
N VAL A 81 -3.51 11.63 2.40
CA VAL A 81 -2.56 10.55 2.16
C VAL A 81 -2.30 10.44 0.66
N ILE A 82 -1.03 10.48 0.28
CA ILE A 82 -0.58 10.44 -1.11
C ILE A 82 0.26 9.19 -1.31
N HIS A 83 -0.14 8.35 -2.26
CA HIS A 83 0.71 7.23 -2.69
C HIS A 83 1.61 7.72 -3.82
N ILE A 84 2.90 7.39 -3.73
CA ILE A 84 3.86 7.59 -4.81
C ILE A 84 4.36 6.23 -5.31
N ASP A 85 5.06 6.27 -6.44
CA ASP A 85 5.58 5.10 -7.15
C ASP A 85 4.48 4.09 -7.54
N TYR A 86 4.24 3.92 -8.84
CA TYR A 86 3.21 3.02 -9.39
C TYR A 86 3.82 1.90 -10.24
N ASN A 87 5.12 1.64 -10.10
CA ASN A 87 5.83 0.64 -10.89
C ASN A 87 5.31 -0.79 -10.62
N ILE A 88 4.90 -1.05 -9.37
CA ILE A 88 4.28 -2.33 -8.96
C ILE A 88 2.74 -2.17 -8.93
N CYS A 89 2.12 -2.24 -10.11
CA CYS A 89 0.67 -2.24 -10.28
C CYS A 89 0.19 -3.51 -11.02
N PHE A 90 -1.12 -3.68 -11.15
CA PHE A 90 -1.76 -4.82 -11.82
C PHE A 90 -1.35 -6.17 -11.25
N GLU A 91 -1.33 -6.27 -9.91
CA GLU A 91 -1.06 -7.50 -9.15
C GLU A 91 0.39 -8.04 -9.27
N LYS A 92 1.32 -7.25 -9.84
CA LYS A 92 2.77 -7.56 -9.87
C LYS A 92 3.36 -7.78 -8.47
N GLY A 93 2.74 -7.23 -7.41
CA GLY A 93 3.17 -7.47 -6.02
C GLY A 93 3.12 -8.95 -5.59
N ARG A 94 2.31 -9.78 -6.25
CA ARG A 94 2.21 -11.23 -5.96
C ARG A 94 3.33 -12.05 -6.59
N THR A 95 4.00 -11.52 -7.61
CA THR A 95 5.09 -12.21 -8.31
C THR A 95 6.46 -11.91 -7.71
N LEU A 96 6.52 -11.04 -6.70
CA LEU A 96 7.74 -10.77 -5.95
C LEU A 96 8.27 -12.03 -5.26
N ARG A 97 9.58 -12.06 -4.98
CA ARG A 97 10.24 -13.15 -4.23
C ARG A 97 9.54 -13.44 -2.89
N VAL A 98 9.04 -12.40 -2.23
CA VAL A 98 8.15 -12.50 -1.07
C VAL A 98 6.85 -11.79 -1.45
N PRO A 99 5.77 -12.53 -1.74
CA PRO A 99 4.52 -11.93 -2.21
C PRO A 99 3.90 -11.00 -1.17
N GLU A 100 3.44 -9.83 -1.64
CA GLU A 100 2.56 -8.98 -0.84
C GLU A 100 1.13 -9.52 -0.95
N MET A 101 0.63 -10.08 0.15
CA MET A 101 -0.71 -10.70 0.20
C MET A 101 -1.79 -9.77 0.75
N VAL A 102 -1.40 -8.59 1.24
CA VAL A 102 -2.32 -7.61 1.85
C VAL A 102 -2.94 -6.73 0.76
N LEU A 103 -4.24 -6.46 0.88
CA LEU A 103 -4.98 -5.65 -0.10
C LEU A 103 -4.74 -4.15 0.08
N CYS A 104 -4.54 -3.73 1.33
CA CYS A 104 -4.23 -2.35 1.70
C CYS A 104 -3.48 -2.34 3.04
N ARG A 105 -2.70 -1.28 3.27
CA ARG A 105 -1.89 -1.14 4.48
C ARG A 105 -2.76 -0.61 5.62
N LEU A 106 -3.23 -1.51 6.50
CA LEU A 106 -4.00 -1.18 7.70
C LEU A 106 -3.27 -1.62 8.97
N THR A 107 -2.07 -1.07 9.19
CA THR A 107 -1.24 -1.36 10.37
C THR A 107 -1.78 -0.69 11.64
N GLN A 108 -1.22 -1.04 12.80
CA GLN A 108 -1.67 -0.51 14.09
C GLN A 108 -1.69 1.03 14.16
N ASN A 109 -0.68 1.70 13.60
CA ASN A 109 -0.60 3.16 13.60
C ASN A 109 -1.64 3.82 12.70
N ILE A 110 -1.97 3.20 11.56
CA ILE A 110 -3.01 3.70 10.65
C ILE A 110 -4.39 3.51 11.29
N VAL A 111 -4.70 2.30 11.78
CA VAL A 111 -6.03 2.00 12.35
C VAL A 111 -6.29 2.78 13.63
N ASN A 112 -5.29 2.98 14.48
CA ASN A 112 -5.44 3.77 15.71
C ASN A 112 -5.76 5.25 15.41
N THR A 113 -5.25 5.78 14.29
CA THR A 113 -5.54 7.16 13.84
C THR A 113 -7.01 7.32 13.42
N PHE A 114 -7.73 6.24 13.12
CA PHE A 114 -9.16 6.29 12.83
C PHE A 114 -10.02 6.52 14.10
N GLY A 115 -9.37 6.62 15.26
CA GLY A 115 -10.01 6.81 16.55
C GLY A 115 -10.72 5.53 17.03
N VAL A 116 -11.60 5.71 18.01
CA VAL A 116 -12.23 4.59 18.75
C VAL A 116 -13.07 3.66 17.87
N THR A 117 -13.58 4.16 16.74
CA THR A 117 -14.36 3.34 15.79
C THR A 117 -13.48 2.42 14.94
N GLY A 118 -12.18 2.68 14.88
CA GLY A 118 -11.24 1.99 14.00
C GLY A 118 -11.75 1.94 12.57
N VAL A 119 -11.65 0.76 11.94
CA VAL A 119 -12.10 0.53 10.56
C VAL A 119 -13.62 0.58 10.37
N ASN A 120 -14.41 0.47 11.44
CA ASN A 120 -15.87 0.35 11.36
C ASN A 120 -16.62 1.69 11.34
N GLY A 121 -15.90 2.82 11.38
CA GLY A 121 -16.48 4.16 11.29
C GLY A 121 -16.41 4.75 9.87
N THR A 122 -15.96 6.00 9.79
CA THR A 122 -15.83 6.78 8.55
C THR A 122 -15.06 6.03 7.46
N PHE A 123 -14.04 5.23 7.82
CA PHE A 123 -13.25 4.45 6.86
C PHE A 123 -14.12 3.49 6.04
N ARG A 124 -14.89 2.61 6.68
CA ARG A 124 -15.78 1.65 6.01
C ARG A 124 -16.79 2.35 5.12
N ILE A 125 -17.46 3.38 5.64
CA ILE A 125 -18.49 4.13 4.89
C ILE A 125 -17.88 4.77 3.65
N SER A 126 -16.70 5.37 3.78
CA SER A 126 -15.97 5.97 2.67
C SER A 126 -15.58 4.93 1.62
N CYS A 127 -15.03 3.78 2.03
CA CYS A 127 -14.71 2.68 1.13
C CYS A 127 -15.95 2.19 0.34
N GLU A 128 -17.08 2.00 1.01
CA GLU A 128 -18.33 1.57 0.37
C GLU A 128 -18.83 2.59 -0.65
N ASN A 129 -18.76 3.89 -0.33
CA ASN A 129 -19.18 4.95 -1.23
C ASN A 129 -18.29 5.04 -2.46
N VAL A 130 -16.96 4.97 -2.28
CA VAL A 130 -16.00 4.96 -3.39
C VAL A 130 -16.24 3.75 -4.30
N LEU A 131 -16.41 2.55 -3.72
CA LEU A 131 -16.72 1.35 -4.49
C LEU A 131 -18.04 1.49 -5.28
N LYS A 132 -19.09 2.06 -4.68
CA LYS A 132 -20.37 2.31 -5.38
C LYS A 132 -20.17 3.22 -6.59
N ILE A 133 -19.39 4.30 -6.43
CA ILE A 133 -19.11 5.25 -7.51
C ILE A 133 -18.29 4.59 -8.62
N LEU A 134 -17.20 3.90 -8.28
CA LEU A 134 -16.34 3.23 -9.26
C LEU A 134 -17.08 2.12 -10.02
N ARG A 135 -17.96 1.36 -9.36
CA ARG A 135 -18.80 0.36 -10.02
C ARG A 135 -19.83 0.97 -10.97
N LYS A 136 -20.40 2.13 -10.62
CA LYS A 136 -21.32 2.87 -11.50
C LYS A 136 -20.58 3.41 -12.75
N GLY A 137 -19.34 3.86 -12.58
CA GLY A 137 -18.48 4.37 -13.66
C GLY A 137 -17.58 3.33 -14.34
N LYS A 138 -17.81 2.03 -14.12
CA LYS A 138 -16.88 0.96 -14.54
C LYS A 138 -16.59 0.96 -16.05
N GLU A 139 -17.58 1.32 -16.87
CA GLU A 139 -17.44 1.29 -18.33
C GLU A 139 -16.41 2.33 -18.78
N THR A 140 -16.47 3.54 -18.24
CA THR A 140 -15.48 4.60 -18.50
C THR A 140 -14.08 4.18 -18.08
N LEU A 141 -13.93 3.55 -16.91
CA LEU A 141 -12.63 3.06 -16.43
C LEU A 141 -12.07 1.97 -17.33
N LEU A 142 -12.90 1.01 -17.74
CA LEU A 142 -12.50 -0.08 -18.64
C LEU A 142 -12.08 0.46 -20.02
N THR A 143 -12.83 1.41 -20.58
CA THR A 143 -12.47 2.04 -21.86
C THR A 143 -11.11 2.76 -21.79
N LEU A 144 -10.80 3.43 -20.68
CA LEU A 144 -9.49 4.05 -20.47
C LEU A 144 -8.37 3.00 -20.33
N LEU A 145 -8.61 1.92 -19.57
CA LEU A 145 -7.65 0.83 -19.41
C LEU A 145 -7.39 0.09 -20.73
N GLU A 146 -8.43 -0.13 -21.55
CA GLU A 146 -8.28 -0.70 -22.89
C GLU A 146 -7.34 0.13 -23.76
N ALA A 147 -7.46 1.47 -23.72
CA ALA A 147 -6.56 2.35 -24.44
C ALA A 147 -5.08 2.17 -24.03
N PHE A 148 -4.80 1.95 -22.73
CA PHE A 148 -3.44 1.65 -22.25
C PHE A 148 -2.91 0.28 -22.70
N VAL A 149 -3.78 -0.72 -22.83
CA VAL A 149 -3.37 -2.05 -23.32
C VAL A 149 -2.90 -1.98 -24.78
N TYR A 150 -3.53 -1.13 -25.59
CA TYR A 150 -3.19 -0.97 -27.00
C TYR A 150 -2.14 0.11 -27.28
N ASP A 151 -1.62 0.78 -26.25
CA ASP A 151 -0.57 1.79 -26.42
C ASP A 151 0.79 1.11 -26.69
N PRO A 152 1.39 1.27 -27.88
CA PRO A 152 2.65 0.63 -28.24
C PRO A 152 3.87 1.20 -27.47
N LEU A 153 3.70 2.30 -26.73
CA LEU A 153 4.75 2.89 -25.91
C LEU A 153 4.81 2.27 -24.51
N ILE A 154 3.82 1.46 -24.13
CA ILE A 154 3.79 0.81 -22.82
C ILE A 154 4.36 -0.61 -22.94
N ASP A 155 5.49 -0.84 -22.26
CA ASP A 155 6.05 -2.18 -22.15
C ASP A 155 5.36 -2.94 -21.01
N TRP A 156 4.48 -3.86 -21.40
CA TRP A 156 3.80 -4.76 -20.48
C TRP A 156 4.61 -6.02 -20.17
N THR A 157 5.76 -6.23 -20.83
CA THR A 157 6.60 -7.38 -20.53
C THR A 157 7.26 -7.17 -19.17
N PRO A 158 7.25 -8.18 -18.28
CA PRO A 158 8.05 -8.11 -17.07
C PRO A 158 9.50 -8.02 -17.53
N GLU A 159 10.15 -6.88 -17.25
CA GLU A 159 11.58 -6.71 -17.50
C GLU A 159 12.30 -7.98 -17.00
N HIS A 160 12.96 -8.68 -17.91
CA HIS A 160 14.02 -9.59 -17.50
C HIS A 160 15.04 -8.69 -16.79
N GLU A 161 15.06 -8.74 -15.44
CA GLU A 161 16.01 -8.01 -14.60
C GLU A 161 17.45 -8.47 -14.87
N GLU A 162 18.02 -8.05 -16.00
CA GLU A 162 19.45 -7.92 -16.25
C GLU A 162 19.70 -6.50 -16.77
N GLY A 163 19.33 -5.48 -15.98
CA GLY A 163 19.38 -4.09 -16.45
C GLY A 163 19.20 -3.02 -15.39
N PHE A 164 20.25 -2.78 -14.60
CA PHE A 164 20.60 -1.45 -14.07
C PHE A 164 19.71 -0.72 -13.04
N THR A 165 18.89 -1.37 -12.21
CA THR A 165 18.40 -0.78 -10.94
C THR A 165 18.25 -1.77 -9.78
N GLY A 166 18.89 -2.94 -9.87
CA GLY A 166 19.00 -3.88 -8.76
C GLY A 166 20.02 -3.41 -7.73
N ALA A 167 19.59 -2.59 -6.78
CA ALA A 167 20.36 -2.35 -5.57
C ALA A 167 20.72 -3.71 -4.92
N ILE A 168 22.03 -3.91 -4.79
CA ILE A 168 22.69 -5.11 -4.28
C ILE A 168 22.10 -5.53 -2.93
N TYR A 169 21.28 -6.58 -2.94
CA TYR A 169 21.03 -7.42 -1.77
C TYR A 169 21.31 -8.88 -2.11
N GLY A 170 22.59 -9.23 -1.99
CA GLY A 170 23.09 -10.52 -1.53
C GLY A 170 22.48 -11.79 -2.13
N GLY A 171 23.20 -12.38 -3.09
CA GLY A 171 23.10 -13.80 -3.40
C GLY A 171 23.23 -14.10 -4.88
N ALA A 172 24.48 -14.18 -5.35
CA ALA A 172 24.80 -14.70 -6.68
C ALA A 172 24.18 -16.09 -6.88
N LYS A 173 23.46 -16.28 -7.98
CA LYS A 173 23.16 -17.62 -8.50
C LYS A 173 23.79 -17.74 -9.89
N ILE A 174 24.79 -18.61 -9.93
CA ILE A 174 25.49 -19.09 -11.12
C ILE A 174 24.47 -19.77 -12.04
N ALA A 175 24.33 -19.25 -13.26
CA ALA A 175 23.68 -19.94 -14.36
C ALA A 175 24.62 -19.88 -15.58
N GLN A 176 25.65 -20.72 -15.56
CA GLN A 176 26.41 -21.04 -16.75
C GLN A 176 26.81 -22.51 -16.62
N LEU A 177 26.07 -23.37 -17.32
CA LEU A 177 26.46 -24.71 -17.79
C LEU A 177 25.28 -25.26 -18.61
N ALA A 178 25.10 -24.68 -19.79
CA ALA A 178 24.38 -25.29 -20.90
C ALA A 178 25.04 -24.80 -22.20
N SER A 179 26.30 -25.18 -22.37
CA SER A 179 26.99 -25.24 -23.66
C SER A 179 28.30 -26.00 -23.44
N GLU A 180 28.20 -27.33 -23.44
CA GLU A 180 29.13 -28.31 -24.00
C GLU A 180 28.54 -29.71 -23.87
#